data_AF-A0A945XFH6-F1
#
_entry.id   AF-A0A945XFH6-F1
#
_cell.length_a   1.000
_cell.length_b   1.000
_cell.length_c   1.000
_cell.angle_alpha   90.00
_cell.angle_beta   90.00
_cell.angle_gamma   90.00
#
_symmetry.space_group_name_H-M   'P 1'
#
loop_
_entity.id
_entity.type
_entity.pdbx_description
1 polymer ?
#
loop_
_entity_poly.entity_id
_entity_poly.type
_entity_poly.pdbx_seq_one_letter_code
_entity_poly.pdbx_strand_id
1 'polypeptide(L)'
;MSSITVTPRTPAIGAEIAGIDLSEPLTAENRAAIQDAFDSYRLLIFRDQYLTVDQHVAFSENFGRLEIFPDPKDMADGHKTVLRVTNIDRATNKLKPVDDPGHKSFTLGTSDWHIDSSFRTLPSKASMLYGIEMPADGGDTMFADTTLAYDALSGTRRKELEELVVIHDFEETRRRHGLPPRPPEVQAATPPAR
;
A
#
# COMPACT_ATOMS: atom_id res chain seq x y z
N MET A 1 -27.79 8.72 10.11
CA MET A 1 -27.95 7.35 9.57
C MET A 1 -26.85 7.22 8.55
N SER A 2 -25.92 6.29 8.76
CA SER A 2 -24.74 6.13 7.92
C SER A 2 -25.15 6.06 6.44
N SER A 3 -24.66 7.00 5.63
CA SER A 3 -25.03 7.11 4.22
C SER A 3 -24.37 6.07 3.32
N ILE A 4 -23.43 5.29 3.87
CA ILE A 4 -22.64 4.32 3.14
C ILE A 4 -23.20 2.91 3.29
N THR A 5 -23.09 2.12 2.23
CA THR A 5 -23.37 0.69 2.21
C THR A 5 -22.06 -0.09 2.25
N VAL A 6 -21.97 -1.08 3.14
CA VAL A 6 -20.80 -1.95 3.29
C VAL A 6 -21.17 -3.36 2.82
N THR A 7 -20.52 -3.86 1.77
CA THR A 7 -20.79 -5.20 1.21
C THR A 7 -19.54 -6.07 1.32
N PRO A 8 -19.50 -7.07 2.22
CA PRO A 8 -18.37 -8.01 2.30
C PRO A 8 -18.13 -8.71 0.96
N ARG A 9 -16.87 -8.86 0.56
CA ARG A 9 -16.49 -9.53 -0.70
C ARG A 9 -16.02 -10.96 -0.50
N THR A 10 -15.38 -11.25 0.63
CA THR A 10 -15.00 -12.61 1.00
C THR A 10 -15.28 -12.87 2.49
N PRO A 11 -15.32 -14.13 2.93
CA PRO A 11 -15.43 -14.46 4.36
C PRO A 11 -14.20 -14.05 5.19
N ALA A 12 -13.05 -13.83 4.55
CA ALA A 12 -11.78 -13.60 5.24
C ALA A 12 -11.40 -12.12 5.30
N ILE A 13 -11.45 -11.42 4.17
CA ILE A 13 -10.96 -10.05 4.01
C ILE A 13 -11.72 -9.31 2.92
N GLY A 14 -11.87 -8.00 3.06
CA GLY A 14 -12.38 -7.14 2.01
C GLY A 14 -13.88 -6.85 2.10
N ALA A 15 -14.22 -5.56 1.99
CA ALA A 15 -15.57 -5.09 1.74
C ALA A 15 -15.58 -3.99 0.68
N GLU A 16 -16.65 -3.93 -0.11
CA GLU A 16 -16.92 -2.81 -0.99
C GLU A 16 -17.78 -1.76 -0.29
N ILE A 17 -17.39 -0.49 -0.43
CA ILE A 17 -18.11 0.66 0.10
C ILE A 17 -18.79 1.40 -1.06
N ALA A 18 -20.09 1.64 -0.91
CA ALA A 18 -20.90 2.38 -1.87
C ALA A 18 -21.73 3.48 -1.19
N GLY A 19 -22.27 4.41 -1.98
CA GLY A 19 -23.09 5.53 -1.48
C GLY A 19 -22.29 6.73 -0.98
N ILE A 20 -21.02 6.83 -1.37
CA ILE A 20 -20.14 7.96 -1.03
C ILE A 20 -19.32 8.42 -2.23
N ASP A 21 -19.16 9.73 -2.32
CA ASP A 21 -18.23 10.40 -3.23
C ASP A 21 -17.00 10.82 -2.42
N LEU A 22 -15.84 10.24 -2.73
CA LEU A 22 -14.59 10.53 -2.03
C LEU A 22 -13.94 11.85 -2.47
N SER A 23 -14.49 12.51 -3.49
CA SER A 23 -14.03 13.79 -4.00
C SER A 23 -14.49 14.97 -3.11
N GLU A 24 -15.46 14.71 -2.22
CA GLU A 24 -16.06 15.66 -1.30
C GLU A 24 -15.57 15.45 0.15
N PRO A 25 -15.57 16.51 1.00
CA PRO A 25 -15.20 16.38 2.41
C PRO A 25 -16.09 15.36 3.16
N LEU A 26 -15.44 14.48 3.93
CA LEU A 26 -16.16 13.48 4.74
C LEU A 26 -16.88 14.14 5.93
N THR A 27 -18.12 13.73 6.16
CA THR A 27 -18.78 13.96 7.44
C THR A 27 -18.13 13.11 8.54
N ALA A 28 -18.23 13.54 9.79
CA ALA A 28 -17.72 12.77 10.93
C ALA A 28 -18.36 11.36 11.01
N GLU A 29 -19.64 11.24 10.66
CA GLU A 29 -20.38 9.97 10.62
C GLU A 29 -19.82 9.03 9.55
N ASN A 30 -19.61 9.51 8.31
CA ASN A 30 -19.05 8.69 7.24
C ASN A 30 -17.59 8.31 7.52
N ARG A 31 -16.79 9.24 8.06
CA ARG A 31 -15.40 8.96 8.44
C ARG A 31 -15.31 7.88 9.52
N ALA A 32 -16.19 7.91 10.52
CA ALA A 32 -16.26 6.87 11.54
C ALA A 32 -16.70 5.52 10.93
N ALA A 33 -17.74 5.51 10.11
CA ALA A 33 -18.23 4.29 9.47
C ALA A 33 -17.17 3.64 8.55
N ILE A 34 -16.36 4.43 7.82
CA ILE A 34 -15.25 3.91 7.02
C ILE A 34 -14.16 3.33 7.91
N GLN A 35 -13.82 3.99 9.02
CA GLN A 35 -12.82 3.47 9.96
C GLN A 35 -13.29 2.13 10.58
N ASP A 36 -14.55 2.04 11.02
CA ASP A 36 -15.12 0.81 11.58
C ASP A 36 -15.15 -0.32 10.55
N ALA A 37 -15.48 0.00 9.30
CA ALA A 37 -15.43 -0.96 8.20
C ALA A 37 -13.99 -1.41 7.92
N PHE A 38 -13.01 -0.50 7.93
CA PHE A 38 -11.61 -0.85 7.73
C PHE A 38 -11.09 -1.76 8.85
N ASP A 39 -11.44 -1.46 10.11
CA ASP A 39 -11.03 -2.29 11.25
C ASP A 39 -11.66 -3.69 11.21
N SER A 40 -12.88 -3.80 10.67
CA SER A 40 -13.60 -5.08 10.54
C SER A 40 -13.12 -5.91 9.35
N TYR A 41 -12.94 -5.28 8.19
CA TYR A 41 -12.73 -5.96 6.91
C TYR A 41 -11.30 -5.88 6.38
N ARG A 42 -10.42 -5.06 6.99
CA ARG A 42 -8.98 -4.86 6.71
C ARG A 42 -8.60 -4.37 5.31
N LEU A 43 -9.53 -4.47 4.35
CA LEU A 43 -9.43 -4.00 2.98
C LEU A 43 -10.78 -3.39 2.58
N LEU A 44 -10.76 -2.17 2.04
CA LEU A 44 -11.95 -1.51 1.53
C LEU A 44 -11.78 -1.20 0.05
N ILE A 45 -12.82 -1.47 -0.72
CA ILE A 45 -12.87 -1.24 -2.17
C ILE A 45 -13.89 -0.13 -2.43
N PHE A 46 -13.47 0.91 -3.13
CA PHE A 46 -14.34 1.99 -3.58
C PHE A 46 -14.36 1.96 -5.12
N ARG A 47 -15.55 1.87 -5.70
CA ARG A 47 -15.75 1.85 -7.16
C ARG A 47 -16.19 3.23 -7.64
N ASP A 48 -15.96 3.49 -8.92
CA ASP A 48 -16.46 4.67 -9.64
C ASP A 48 -16.08 6.01 -8.98
N GLN A 49 -14.84 6.10 -8.48
CA GLN A 49 -14.28 7.30 -7.87
C GLN A 49 -13.39 8.05 -8.87
N TYR A 50 -13.60 9.35 -9.00
CA TYR A 50 -12.87 10.22 -9.91
C TYR A 50 -12.20 11.35 -9.10
N LEU A 51 -10.94 11.15 -8.73
CA LEU A 51 -10.23 12.01 -7.79
C LEU A 51 -9.08 12.74 -8.48
N THR A 52 -8.96 14.03 -8.19
CA THR A 52 -7.67 14.73 -8.35
C THR A 52 -6.66 14.20 -7.32
N VAL A 53 -5.37 14.46 -7.53
CA VAL A 53 -4.34 14.10 -6.54
C VAL A 53 -4.59 14.80 -5.20
N ASP A 54 -5.00 16.06 -5.22
CA ASP A 54 -5.38 16.82 -4.03
C ASP A 54 -6.55 16.18 -3.27
N GLN A 55 -7.58 15.72 -3.98
CA GLN A 55 -8.71 15.03 -3.36
C GLN A 55 -8.32 13.67 -2.79
N HIS A 56 -7.46 12.92 -3.49
CA HIS A 56 -6.92 11.66 -2.96
C HIS A 56 -6.12 11.89 -1.67
N VAL A 57 -5.30 12.94 -1.62
CA VAL A 57 -4.58 13.37 -0.41
C VAL A 57 -5.56 13.77 0.69
N ALA A 58 -6.53 14.64 0.40
CA ALA A 58 -7.50 15.12 1.38
C ALA A 58 -8.34 13.99 1.98
N PHE A 59 -8.76 13.01 1.17
CA PHE A 59 -9.44 11.81 1.67
C PHE A 59 -8.52 11.01 2.61
N SER A 60 -7.27 10.79 2.22
CA SER A 60 -6.28 10.02 2.99
C SER A 60 -6.00 10.63 4.37
N GLU A 61 -5.94 11.96 4.47
CA GLU A 61 -5.64 12.69 5.71
C GLU A 61 -6.71 12.51 6.81
N ASN A 62 -7.92 12.06 6.46
CA ASN A 62 -8.98 11.74 7.45
C ASN A 62 -8.62 10.56 8.38
N PHE A 63 -7.64 9.74 7.97
CA PHE A 63 -7.30 8.48 8.63
C PHE A 63 -5.91 8.45 9.25
N GLY A 64 -5.15 9.55 9.11
CA GLY A 64 -3.84 9.71 9.75
C GLY A 64 -2.93 10.68 9.00
N ARG A 65 -1.72 10.85 9.53
CA ARG A 65 -0.67 11.61 8.86
C ARG A 65 -0.12 10.80 7.70
N LEU A 66 0.06 11.45 6.55
CA LEU A 66 0.64 10.80 5.37
C LEU A 66 2.15 10.63 5.48
N GLU A 67 2.61 9.48 5.00
CA GLU A 67 4.02 9.16 4.87
C GLU A 67 4.65 9.96 3.72
N ILE A 68 5.86 10.49 3.93
CA ILE A 68 6.65 11.12 2.86
C ILE A 68 7.58 10.05 2.28
N PHE A 69 7.49 9.84 0.96
CA PHE A 69 8.36 8.88 0.30
C PHE A 69 9.81 9.41 0.21
N PRO A 70 10.84 8.58 0.36
CA PRO A 70 12.23 9.07 0.38
C PRO A 70 12.79 9.39 -1.02
N ASP A 71 12.27 8.77 -2.09
CA ASP A 71 12.79 8.92 -3.45
C ASP A 71 11.91 9.88 -4.30
N PRO A 72 12.40 11.08 -4.67
CA PRO A 72 11.62 12.05 -5.45
C PRO A 72 11.19 11.57 -6.83
N LYS A 73 11.91 10.61 -7.43
CA LYS A 73 11.60 10.13 -8.79
C LYS A 73 10.27 9.39 -8.85
N ASP A 74 9.86 8.83 -7.72
CA ASP A 74 8.66 8.01 -7.60
C ASP A 74 7.46 8.82 -7.08
N MET A 75 7.63 10.11 -6.73
CA MET A 75 6.53 10.96 -6.24
C MET A 75 5.62 11.47 -7.36
N ALA A 76 4.34 11.70 -7.07
CA ALA A 76 3.46 12.47 -7.93
C ALA A 76 3.86 13.94 -8.00
N ASP A 77 3.54 14.61 -9.11
CA ASP A 77 3.99 15.98 -9.36
C ASP A 77 3.43 16.93 -8.29
N GLY A 78 4.31 17.61 -7.57
CA GLY A 78 3.93 18.51 -6.47
C GLY A 78 3.54 17.81 -5.16
N HIS A 79 3.47 16.47 -5.11
CA HIS A 79 2.91 15.72 -3.99
C HIS A 79 3.89 14.69 -3.42
N LYS A 80 4.58 15.06 -2.34
CA LYS A 80 5.62 14.21 -1.71
C LYS A 80 5.07 12.99 -0.96
N THR A 81 3.77 12.98 -0.71
CA THR A 81 3.04 11.94 0.03
C THR A 81 2.31 10.96 -0.88
N VAL A 82 2.43 11.12 -2.21
CA VAL A 82 1.77 10.26 -3.20
C VAL A 82 2.83 9.57 -4.04
N LEU A 83 2.90 8.25 -3.94
CA LEU A 83 3.76 7.39 -4.73
C LEU A 83 3.11 7.06 -6.08
N ARG A 84 3.86 7.20 -7.17
CA ARG A 84 3.46 6.75 -8.51
C ARG A 84 3.86 5.29 -8.72
N VAL A 85 2.92 4.39 -8.46
CA VAL A 85 3.01 2.98 -8.81
C VAL A 85 2.73 2.85 -10.31
N THR A 86 3.78 2.83 -11.14
CA THR A 86 3.61 2.81 -12.61
C THR A 86 4.75 2.10 -13.34
N ASN A 87 4.38 1.37 -14.39
CA ASN A 87 5.29 0.82 -15.40
C ASN A 87 5.54 1.79 -16.57
N ILE A 88 5.00 3.02 -16.52
CA ILE A 88 5.18 4.06 -17.53
C ILE A 88 6.28 5.04 -17.11
N ASP A 89 7.24 5.27 -18.00
CA ASP A 89 8.30 6.24 -17.84
C ASP A 89 7.75 7.67 -17.98
N ARG A 90 8.10 8.54 -17.03
CA ARG A 90 7.59 9.91 -16.97
C ARG A 90 8.05 10.76 -18.15
N ALA A 91 9.29 10.60 -18.61
CA ALA A 91 9.87 11.47 -19.62
C ALA A 91 9.40 11.11 -21.03
N THR A 92 9.22 9.82 -21.29
CA THR A 92 8.91 9.29 -22.62
C THR A 92 7.44 8.92 -22.80
N ASN A 93 6.69 8.79 -21.70
CA ASN A 93 5.32 8.25 -21.68
C ASN A 93 5.21 6.87 -22.34
N LYS A 94 6.25 6.04 -22.18
CA LYS A 94 6.33 4.66 -22.70
C LYS A 94 6.55 3.68 -21.56
N LEU A 95 6.30 2.40 -21.82
CA LEU A 95 6.65 1.34 -20.88
C LEU A 95 8.14 1.41 -20.54
N LYS A 96 8.43 1.42 -19.23
CA LYS A 96 9.79 1.34 -18.70
C LYS A 96 10.42 0.01 -19.15
N PRO A 97 11.70 -0.02 -19.56
CA PRO A 97 12.40 -1.26 -19.87
C PRO A 97 12.35 -2.25 -18.70
N VAL A 98 12.10 -3.53 -18.96
CA VAL A 98 12.00 -4.56 -17.91
C VAL A 98 13.34 -4.79 -17.21
N ASP A 99 14.45 -4.60 -17.93
CA ASP A 99 15.80 -4.77 -17.41
C ASP A 99 16.38 -3.51 -16.76
N ASP A 100 15.64 -2.39 -16.74
CA ASP A 100 16.05 -1.22 -15.96
C ASP A 100 16.12 -1.62 -14.47
N PRO A 101 17.26 -1.45 -13.77
CA PRO A 101 17.41 -1.91 -12.39
C PRO A 101 16.40 -1.30 -11.42
N GLY A 102 15.98 -0.06 -11.66
CA GLY A 102 14.96 0.62 -10.87
C GLY A 102 13.59 -0.02 -11.05
N HIS A 103 13.16 -0.17 -12.31
CA HIS A 103 11.92 -0.82 -12.67
C HIS A 103 11.88 -2.27 -12.20
N LYS A 104 12.93 -3.04 -12.46
CA LYS A 104 13.06 -4.44 -12.05
C LYS A 104 12.93 -4.60 -10.54
N SER A 105 13.62 -3.77 -9.76
CA SER A 105 13.48 -3.80 -8.30
C SER A 105 12.07 -3.49 -7.84
N PHE A 106 11.39 -2.54 -8.49
CA PHE A 106 10.01 -2.18 -8.15
C PHE A 106 9.07 -3.35 -8.46
N THR A 107 9.15 -3.90 -9.67
CA THR A 107 8.34 -5.06 -10.09
C THR A 107 8.56 -6.26 -9.17
N LEU A 108 9.80 -6.57 -8.80
CA LEU A 108 10.10 -7.67 -7.86
C LEU A 108 9.47 -7.40 -6.49
N GLY A 109 9.62 -6.18 -5.96
CA GLY A 109 9.06 -5.81 -4.67
C GLY A 109 7.53 -5.86 -4.63
N THR A 110 6.85 -5.45 -5.72
CA THR A 110 5.39 -5.40 -5.78
C THR A 110 4.74 -6.72 -6.21
N SER A 111 5.48 -7.62 -6.86
CA SER A 111 4.94 -8.91 -7.34
C SER A 111 5.00 -10.01 -6.27
N ASP A 112 5.82 -9.84 -5.24
CA ASP A 112 5.91 -10.75 -4.10
C ASP A 112 4.99 -10.33 -2.95
N TRP A 113 4.62 -11.28 -2.08
CA TRP A 113 3.90 -10.96 -0.84
C TRP A 113 4.74 -10.07 0.07
N HIS A 114 4.18 -8.92 0.46
CA HIS A 114 4.87 -7.94 1.30
C HIS A 114 3.90 -7.20 2.22
N ILE A 115 4.47 -6.50 3.19
CA ILE A 115 3.80 -5.50 4.02
C ILE A 115 4.51 -4.16 3.75
N ASP A 116 3.75 -3.19 3.26
CA ASP A 116 4.25 -1.85 2.95
C ASP A 116 4.95 -1.22 4.16
N SER A 117 6.10 -0.58 3.90
CA SER A 117 6.88 0.15 4.90
C SER A 117 7.27 -0.66 6.15
N SER A 118 7.24 -2.00 6.09
CA SER A 118 7.68 -2.86 7.21
C SER A 118 9.16 -2.70 7.57
N PHE A 119 9.97 -2.12 6.68
CA PHE A 119 11.35 -1.73 6.94
C PHE A 119 11.49 -0.45 7.77
N ARG A 120 10.39 0.17 8.22
CA ARG A 120 10.42 1.33 9.12
C ARG A 120 10.10 0.93 10.55
N THR A 121 10.70 1.63 11.51
CA THR A 121 10.41 1.44 12.95
C THR A 121 8.94 1.68 13.30
N LEU A 122 8.28 2.61 12.59
CA LEU A 122 6.84 2.78 12.63
C LEU A 122 6.32 2.48 11.22
N PRO A 123 5.85 1.24 10.96
CA PRO A 123 5.26 0.88 9.68
C PRO A 123 3.98 1.68 9.39
N SER A 124 3.62 1.73 8.11
CA SER A 124 2.41 2.41 7.68
C SER A 124 1.17 1.65 8.17
N LYS A 125 0.20 2.37 8.74
CA LYS A 125 -1.08 1.80 9.22
C LYS A 125 -1.89 1.21 8.06
N ALA A 126 -1.92 1.92 6.93
CA ALA A 126 -2.68 1.58 5.75
C ALA A 126 -2.08 2.26 4.52
N SER A 127 -2.37 1.69 3.35
CA SER A 127 -2.05 2.27 2.05
C SER A 127 -3.36 2.58 1.30
N MET A 128 -3.38 3.69 0.56
CA MET A 128 -4.48 4.02 -0.36
C MET A 128 -3.96 3.96 -1.80
N LEU A 129 -4.49 3.00 -2.56
CA LEU A 129 -4.14 2.82 -3.97
C LEU A 129 -5.30 3.27 -4.85
N TYR A 130 -5.03 4.24 -5.71
CA TYR A 130 -6.01 4.79 -6.65
C TYR A 130 -5.61 4.46 -8.10
N GLY A 131 -6.48 3.76 -8.81
CA GLY A 131 -6.27 3.33 -10.19
C GLY A 131 -6.55 4.46 -11.19
N ILE A 132 -5.51 4.94 -11.87
CA ILE A 132 -5.63 5.96 -12.93
C ILE A 132 -5.73 5.31 -14.31
N GLU A 133 -4.87 4.34 -14.57
CA GLU A 133 -4.81 3.57 -15.82
C GLU A 133 -4.55 2.12 -15.43
N MET A 134 -5.37 1.21 -15.97
CA MET A 134 -5.29 -0.23 -15.69
C MET A 134 -5.18 -0.99 -17.01
N PRO A 135 -4.40 -2.08 -17.04
CA PRO A 135 -4.37 -2.96 -18.23
C PRO A 135 -5.76 -3.57 -18.47
N ALA A 136 -6.04 -3.93 -19.72
CA ALA A 136 -7.29 -4.61 -20.07
C ALA A 136 -7.41 -6.01 -19.44
N ASP A 137 -6.27 -6.69 -19.27
CA ASP A 137 -6.17 -8.02 -18.71
C ASP A 137 -4.95 -8.12 -17.76
N GLY A 138 -5.11 -8.86 -16.66
CA GLY A 138 -4.08 -9.05 -15.65
C GLY A 138 -3.86 -7.82 -14.74
N GLY A 139 -2.82 -7.86 -13.91
CA GLY A 139 -2.54 -6.79 -12.94
C GLY A 139 -3.38 -6.85 -11.66
N ASP A 140 -4.04 -7.98 -11.40
CA ASP A 140 -4.79 -8.21 -10.17
C ASP A 140 -3.89 -8.04 -8.93
N THR A 141 -4.42 -7.37 -7.92
CA THR A 141 -3.76 -7.25 -6.61
C THR A 141 -4.39 -8.22 -5.62
N MET A 142 -3.56 -9.07 -5.02
CA MET A 142 -3.99 -10.06 -4.03
C MET A 142 -3.68 -9.57 -2.61
N PHE A 143 -4.57 -9.90 -1.68
CA PHE A 143 -4.42 -9.59 -0.25
C PHE A 143 -4.62 -10.86 0.57
N ALA A 144 -3.92 -10.95 1.72
CA ALA A 144 -4.01 -12.07 2.65
C ALA A 144 -4.23 -11.54 4.07
N ASP A 145 -5.16 -12.18 4.80
CA ASP A 145 -5.40 -11.87 6.21
C ASP A 145 -4.36 -12.59 7.09
N THR A 146 -3.40 -11.83 7.59
CA THR A 146 -2.35 -12.35 8.47
C THR A 146 -2.85 -12.68 9.88
N THR A 147 -3.97 -12.09 10.31
CA THR A 147 -4.59 -12.41 11.61
C THR A 147 -5.24 -13.78 11.57
N LEU A 148 -6.00 -14.09 10.50
CA LEU A 148 -6.57 -15.42 10.29
C LEU A 148 -5.48 -16.47 10.03
N ALA A 149 -4.42 -16.12 9.32
CA ALA A 149 -3.27 -17.01 9.13
C ALA A 149 -2.60 -17.38 10.47
N TYR A 150 -2.45 -16.41 11.37
CA TYR A 150 -1.92 -16.64 12.72
C TYR A 150 -2.88 -17.46 13.59
N ASP A 151 -4.19 -17.22 13.47
CA ASP A 151 -5.21 -17.98 14.19
C ASP A 151 -5.26 -19.45 13.79
N ALA A 152 -4.96 -19.76 12.53
CA ALA A 152 -4.90 -21.13 12.01
C ALA A 152 -3.66 -21.91 12.45
N LEU A 153 -2.65 -21.27 13.07
CA LEU A 153 -1.45 -21.95 13.54
C LEU A 153 -1.74 -22.90 14.72
N SER A 154 -1.01 -24.02 14.77
CA SER A 154 -1.01 -24.87 15.96
C SER A 154 -0.41 -24.11 17.16
N GLY A 155 -0.82 -24.47 18.37
CA GLY A 155 -0.30 -23.85 19.59
C GLY A 155 1.23 -23.96 19.73
N THR A 156 1.83 -25.06 19.26
CA THR A 156 3.30 -25.22 19.23
C THR A 156 3.93 -24.23 18.25
N ARG A 157 3.42 -24.15 17.02
CA ARG A 157 3.97 -23.25 16.00
C ARG A 157 3.82 -21.79 16.39
N ARG A 158 2.71 -21.43 17.04
CA ARG A 158 2.47 -20.08 17.55
C ARG A 158 3.55 -19.68 18.57
N LYS A 159 3.82 -20.54 19.57
CA LYS A 159 4.86 -20.30 20.59
C LYS A 159 6.26 -20.18 19.99
N GLU A 160 6.59 -21.02 19.01
CA GLU A 160 7.87 -20.91 18.30
C GLU A 160 8.05 -19.55 17.62
N LEU A 161 6.99 -19.01 17.00
CA LEU A 161 7.05 -17.74 16.28
C LEU A 161 7.05 -16.51 17.20
N GLU A 162 6.42 -16.58 18.38
CA GLU A 162 6.36 -15.49 19.36
C GLU A 162 7.75 -15.05 19.86
N GLU A 163 8.75 -15.92 19.79
CA GLU A 163 10.13 -15.63 20.20
C GLU A 163 11.00 -15.06 19.07
N LEU A 164 10.50 -15.07 17.83
CA LEU A 164 11.26 -14.63 16.66
C LEU A 164 11.14 -13.13 16.44
N VAL A 165 12.26 -12.53 16.03
CA VAL A 165 12.30 -11.15 15.55
C VAL A 165 12.85 -11.18 14.13
N VAL A 166 12.16 -10.52 13.22
CA VAL A 166 12.57 -10.39 11.82
C VAL A 166 13.19 -9.02 11.62
N ILE A 167 14.32 -8.95 10.92
CA ILE A 167 14.89 -7.67 10.48
C ILE A 167 14.38 -7.36 9.09
N HIS A 168 13.64 -6.27 8.95
CA HIS A 168 13.11 -5.78 7.69
C HIS A 168 14.07 -4.73 7.12
N ASP A 169 14.63 -5.01 5.93
CA ASP A 169 15.62 -4.17 5.28
C ASP A 169 15.15 -3.83 3.85
N PHE A 170 15.05 -2.54 3.54
CA PHE A 170 14.59 -2.09 2.23
C PHE A 170 15.57 -2.47 1.09
N GLU A 171 16.85 -2.67 1.41
CA GLU A 171 17.87 -3.13 0.46
C GLU A 171 17.81 -4.63 0.18
N GLU A 172 17.06 -5.42 0.96
CA GLU A 172 17.10 -6.89 0.86
C GLU A 172 16.67 -7.41 -0.52
N THR A 173 15.61 -6.85 -1.11
CA THR A 173 15.20 -7.20 -2.49
C THR A 173 16.32 -6.90 -3.49
N ARG A 174 17.00 -5.75 -3.38
CA ARG A 174 18.11 -5.44 -4.30
C ARG A 174 19.28 -6.40 -4.10
N ARG A 175 19.63 -6.69 -2.85
CA ARG A 175 20.74 -7.59 -2.46
C ARG A 175 20.54 -9.01 -2.99
N ARG A 176 19.35 -9.60 -2.78
CA ARG A 176 19.04 -10.97 -3.23
C ARG A 176 19.09 -11.13 -4.75
N HIS A 177 18.84 -10.05 -5.49
CA HIS A 177 18.75 -10.06 -6.95
C HIS A 177 19.98 -9.43 -7.65
N GLY A 178 21.05 -9.11 -6.90
CA GLY A 178 22.28 -8.56 -7.46
C GLY A 178 22.10 -7.19 -8.12
N LEU A 179 21.12 -6.39 -7.66
CA LEU A 179 20.86 -5.06 -8.17
C LEU A 179 21.76 -4.01 -7.49
N PRO A 180 22.10 -2.90 -8.18
CA PRO A 180 22.84 -1.80 -7.56
C PRO A 180 22.10 -1.27 -6.31
N PRO A 181 22.85 -0.91 -5.25
CA PRO A 181 22.25 -0.36 -4.03
C PRO A 181 21.59 0.98 -4.31
N ARG A 182 20.63 1.37 -3.47
CA ARG A 182 20.06 2.73 -3.53
C ARG A 182 21.11 3.79 -3.18
N PRO A 183 20.88 5.07 -3.55
CA PRO A 183 21.76 6.16 -3.12
C PRO A 183 21.97 6.17 -1.59
N PRO A 184 23.16 6.56 -1.09
CA PRO A 184 23.47 6.55 0.33
C PRO A 184 22.47 7.32 1.20
N GLU A 185 21.95 8.43 0.70
CA GLU A 185 20.94 9.24 1.37
C GLU A 185 19.61 8.50 1.58
N VAL A 186 19.23 7.63 0.65
CA VAL A 186 18.02 6.80 0.78
C VAL A 186 18.26 5.69 1.78
N GLN A 187 19.42 5.02 1.72
CA GLN A 187 19.79 3.99 2.69
C GLN A 187 19.83 4.55 4.13
N ALA A 188 20.37 5.75 4.31
CA ALA A 188 20.39 6.43 5.60
C ALA A 188 18.99 6.82 6.09
N ALA A 189 18.06 7.14 5.17
CA ALA A 189 16.67 7.46 5.50
C ALA A 189 15.80 6.22 5.79
N THR A 190 16.24 5.03 5.40
CA THR A 190 15.52 3.76 5.61
C THR A 190 16.43 2.68 6.20
N PRO A 191 16.98 2.88 7.42
CA PRO A 191 17.78 1.85 8.08
C PRO A 191 16.92 0.61 8.39
N PRO A 192 17.51 -0.59 8.45
CA PRO A 192 16.75 -1.80 8.77
C PRO A 192 16.00 -1.68 10.10
N ALA A 193 14.76 -2.15 10.12
CA ALA A 193 13.89 -2.16 11.29
C ALA A 193 13.72 -3.56 11.87
N ARG A 194 13.44 -3.63 13.17
CA ARG A 194 13.09 -4.84 13.90
C ARG A 194 11.57 -5.00 13.97
#